data_AF-A0A1Q9AJB4-F1
#
_entry.id   AF-A0A1Q9AJB4-F1
#
_cell.length_a   1.000
_cell.length_b   1.000
_cell.length_c   1.000
_cell.angle_alpha   90.00
_cell.angle_beta   90.00
_cell.angle_gamma   90.00
#
_symmetry.space_group_name_H-M   'P 1'
#
loop_
_entity.id
_entity.type
_entity.pdbx_description
1 polymer ?
#
loop_
_entity_poly.entity_id
_entity_poly.type
_entity_poly.pdbx_seq_one_letter_code
_entity_poly.pdbx_strand_id
1 'polypeptide(L)'
;MFSSQHAQTAGPKVYEEGAFQRVTVNLSGRLMLANHEEFPCAAVDMSPGDVVLHSSARPRPGERIIAYVDHVGRLEGTVARLADQQFVVQLNATERKREKLAAQLTWIANRHELGLPEDRRHDRLTPRRTRTTLTLESGAVQHCRLIDLSLSGAAIDTELRLPVGTPVTLGAMRGRVVRLFQEGLAIEFVGVQTLETLREFL
;
A
#
# COMPACT_ATOMS: atom_id res chain seq x y z
N MET A 1 -28.98 25.50 -43.87
CA MET A 1 -29.31 24.26 -43.15
C MET A 1 -28.14 23.31 -43.32
N PHE A 2 -27.25 23.21 -42.33
CA PHE A 2 -26.13 22.25 -42.40
C PHE A 2 -26.15 21.37 -41.16
N SER A 3 -26.26 20.08 -41.45
CA SER A 3 -26.62 18.99 -40.56
C SER A 3 -25.55 18.72 -39.51
N SER A 4 -26.01 18.54 -38.27
CA SER A 4 -25.24 18.03 -37.16
C SER A 4 -24.77 16.60 -37.44
N GLN A 5 -23.46 16.39 -37.50
CA GLN A 5 -22.89 15.04 -37.48
C GLN A 5 -22.92 14.51 -36.05
N HIS A 6 -23.61 13.38 -35.90
CA HIS A 6 -23.69 12.58 -34.68
C HIS A 6 -22.29 12.17 -34.21
N ALA A 7 -21.94 12.55 -32.99
CA ALA A 7 -20.85 11.94 -32.24
C ALA A 7 -21.25 10.50 -31.89
N GLN A 8 -20.51 9.53 -32.44
CA GLN A 8 -20.66 8.12 -32.11
C GLN A 8 -20.22 7.91 -30.66
N THR A 9 -21.18 7.62 -29.78
CA THR A 9 -20.93 7.16 -28.42
C THR A 9 -20.35 5.75 -28.47
N ALA A 10 -19.03 5.64 -28.34
CA ALA A 10 -18.36 4.37 -28.14
C ALA A 10 -18.85 3.75 -26.82
N GLY A 11 -19.52 2.59 -26.91
CA GLY A 11 -19.93 1.80 -25.76
C GLY A 11 -18.74 1.34 -24.91
N PRO A 12 -18.96 1.00 -23.63
CA PRO A 12 -17.88 0.55 -22.76
C PRO A 12 -17.22 -0.71 -23.33
N LYS A 13 -15.97 -0.56 -23.75
CA LYS A 13 -15.13 -1.65 -24.25
C LYS A 13 -14.81 -2.57 -23.07
N VAL A 14 -15.33 -3.79 -23.09
CA VAL A 14 -14.97 -4.85 -22.15
C VAL A 14 -13.56 -5.30 -22.51
N TYR A 15 -12.59 -5.07 -21.62
CA TYR A 15 -11.20 -5.48 -21.82
C TYR A 15 -11.01 -6.88 -21.23
N GLU A 16 -10.42 -7.80 -22.01
CA GLU A 16 -10.13 -9.17 -21.60
C GLU A 16 -9.12 -9.24 -20.43
N GLU A 17 -9.27 -10.26 -19.59
CA GLU A 17 -8.35 -10.60 -18.51
C GLU A 17 -6.92 -10.78 -19.08
N GLY A 18 -5.99 -9.89 -18.71
CA GLY A 18 -4.58 -9.96 -19.13
C GLY A 18 -4.07 -8.80 -19.99
N ALA A 19 -4.91 -7.83 -20.36
CA ALA A 19 -4.49 -6.69 -21.19
C ALA A 19 -3.59 -5.66 -20.47
N PHE A 20 -3.51 -5.71 -19.14
CA PHE A 20 -2.78 -4.73 -18.33
C PHE A 20 -1.85 -5.40 -17.33
N GLN A 21 -0.65 -4.83 -17.15
CA GLN A 21 0.28 -5.24 -16.12
C GLN A 21 -0.37 -5.00 -14.74
N ARG A 22 -0.55 -6.09 -14.01
CA ARG A 22 -1.12 -6.09 -12.66
C ARG A 22 -0.08 -5.62 -11.66
N VAL A 23 -0.53 -4.90 -10.63
CA VAL A 23 0.32 -4.35 -9.57
C VAL A 23 -0.19 -4.84 -8.22
N THR A 24 0.69 -5.43 -7.42
CA THR A 24 0.41 -5.78 -6.03
C THR A 24 0.43 -4.51 -5.18
N VAL A 25 -0.66 -4.18 -4.48
CA VAL A 25 -0.82 -2.86 -3.82
C VAL A 25 -1.17 -2.90 -2.32
N ASN A 26 -1.74 -4.00 -1.80
CA ASN A 26 -2.10 -4.18 -0.37
C ASN A 26 -2.69 -2.92 0.30
N LEU A 27 -3.74 -2.34 -0.29
CA LEU A 27 -4.37 -1.10 0.18
C LEU A 27 -5.66 -1.40 0.93
N SER A 28 -5.79 -0.90 2.16
CA SER A 28 -7.02 -1.00 2.94
C SER A 28 -8.16 -0.15 2.34
N GLY A 29 -9.40 -0.49 2.70
CA GLY A 29 -10.57 0.21 2.24
C GLY A 29 -11.88 -0.26 2.86
N ARG A 30 -12.97 0.33 2.39
CA ARG A 30 -14.34 -0.11 2.69
C ARG A 30 -15.07 -0.48 1.41
N LEU A 31 -15.67 -1.66 1.41
CA LEU A 31 -16.55 -2.17 0.38
C LEU A 31 -18.00 -1.91 0.79
N MET A 32 -18.82 -1.47 -0.15
CA MET A 32 -20.27 -1.41 -0.03
C MET A 32 -20.88 -2.31 -1.10
N LEU A 33 -21.70 -3.26 -0.66
CA LEU A 33 -22.44 -4.18 -1.52
C LEU A 33 -23.68 -3.52 -2.12
N ALA A 34 -24.38 -4.21 -3.03
CA ALA A 34 -25.59 -3.67 -3.66
C ALA A 34 -26.75 -3.46 -2.66
N ASN A 35 -26.75 -4.21 -1.56
CA ASN A 35 -27.68 -4.07 -0.45
C ASN A 35 -27.31 -2.92 0.51
N HIS A 36 -26.28 -2.13 0.21
CA HIS A 36 -25.72 -1.06 1.06
C HIS A 36 -25.05 -1.53 2.35
N GLU A 37 -24.82 -2.84 2.53
CA GLU A 37 -24.00 -3.31 3.63
C GLU A 37 -22.54 -2.98 3.38
N GLU A 38 -21.88 -2.49 4.42
CA GLU A 38 -20.46 -2.12 4.38
C GLU A 38 -19.58 -3.17 5.06
N PHE A 39 -18.45 -3.46 4.43
CA PHE A 39 -17.45 -4.39 4.94
C PHE A 39 -16.05 -3.78 4.83
N PRO A 40 -15.17 -4.02 5.80
CA PRO A 40 -13.75 -3.75 5.59
C PRO A 40 -13.23 -4.61 4.44
N CYS A 41 -12.38 -4.04 3.59
CA CYS A 41 -11.74 -4.76 2.49
C CYS A 41 -10.28 -4.33 2.31
N ALA A 42 -9.49 -5.16 1.64
CA ALA A 42 -8.15 -4.81 1.19
C ALA A 42 -8.00 -5.11 -0.31
N ALA A 43 -7.53 -4.15 -1.09
CA ALA A 43 -7.12 -4.35 -2.47
C ALA A 43 -5.71 -4.95 -2.49
N VAL A 44 -5.60 -6.22 -2.89
CA VAL A 44 -4.33 -6.95 -2.89
C VAL A 44 -3.60 -6.81 -4.23
N ASP A 45 -4.35 -6.78 -5.31
CA ASP A 45 -3.84 -6.69 -6.68
C ASP A 45 -4.76 -5.82 -7.52
N MET A 46 -4.20 -4.95 -8.36
CA MET A 46 -4.94 -4.00 -9.17
C MET A 46 -4.40 -3.87 -10.60
N SER A 47 -5.31 -3.64 -11.52
CA SER A 47 -5.04 -3.13 -12.87
C SER A 47 -5.95 -1.93 -13.17
N PRO A 48 -5.75 -1.21 -14.29
CA PRO A 48 -6.70 -0.20 -14.74
C PRO A 48 -8.10 -0.76 -15.06
N GLY A 49 -8.22 -2.08 -15.25
CA GLY A 49 -9.46 -2.75 -15.63
C GLY A 49 -10.14 -3.52 -14.51
N ASP A 50 -9.41 -3.96 -13.48
CA ASP A 50 -9.93 -4.80 -12.42
C ASP A 50 -9.18 -4.63 -11.09
N VAL A 51 -9.76 -5.17 -10.02
CA VAL A 51 -9.16 -5.22 -8.69
C VAL A 51 -9.49 -6.55 -8.01
N VAL A 52 -8.52 -7.12 -7.30
CA VAL A 52 -8.72 -8.23 -6.39
C VAL A 52 -8.92 -7.66 -4.98
N LEU A 53 -10.09 -7.89 -4.41
CA LEU A 53 -10.44 -7.48 -3.06
C LEU A 53 -10.47 -8.68 -2.12
N HIS A 54 -9.80 -8.55 -0.98
CA HIS A 54 -9.94 -9.46 0.16
C HIS A 54 -10.94 -8.86 1.16
N SER A 55 -11.98 -9.62 1.52
CA SER A 55 -12.99 -9.19 2.49
C SER A 55 -13.75 -10.39 3.06
N SER A 56 -14.36 -10.20 4.24
CA SER A 56 -15.35 -11.15 4.78
C SER A 56 -16.69 -11.09 4.05
N ALA A 57 -16.92 -10.07 3.21
CA ALA A 57 -18.10 -9.96 2.37
C ALA A 57 -18.26 -11.18 1.44
N ARG A 58 -19.51 -11.51 1.12
CA ARG A 58 -19.89 -12.61 0.22
C ARG A 58 -20.79 -12.09 -0.91
N PRO A 59 -20.26 -11.24 -1.81
CA PRO A 59 -21.05 -10.78 -2.95
C PRO A 59 -21.32 -11.92 -3.95
N ARG A 60 -22.28 -11.72 -4.86
CA ARG A 60 -22.56 -12.67 -5.95
C ARG A 60 -21.82 -12.27 -7.24
N PRO A 61 -21.47 -13.22 -8.12
CA PRO A 61 -20.99 -12.86 -9.46
C PRO A 61 -22.05 -12.04 -10.19
N GLY A 62 -21.63 -10.99 -10.89
CA GLY A 62 -22.51 -10.01 -11.54
C GLY A 62 -23.03 -8.91 -10.62
N GLU A 63 -22.77 -8.97 -9.31
CA GLU A 63 -23.22 -7.94 -8.37
C GLU A 63 -22.39 -6.67 -8.51
N ARG A 64 -23.07 -5.51 -8.48
CA ARG A 64 -22.42 -4.20 -8.48
C ARG A 64 -21.98 -3.84 -7.08
N ILE A 65 -20.73 -3.41 -6.95
CA ILE A 65 -20.15 -2.97 -5.69
C ILE A 65 -19.49 -1.61 -5.84
N ILE A 66 -19.32 -0.93 -4.71
CA ILE A 66 -18.53 0.29 -4.59
C ILE A 66 -17.46 0.06 -3.53
N ALA A 67 -16.21 0.38 -3.82
CA ALA A 67 -15.13 0.29 -2.85
C ALA A 67 -14.43 1.65 -2.71
N TYR A 68 -14.21 2.09 -1.49
CA TYR A 68 -13.34 3.21 -1.16
C TYR A 68 -12.00 2.64 -0.72
N VAL A 69 -11.01 2.70 -1.62
CA VAL A 69 -9.66 2.16 -1.37
C VAL A 69 -8.73 3.31 -1.05
N ASP A 70 -7.93 3.17 0.00
CA ASP A 70 -7.00 4.21 0.44
C ASP A 70 -6.01 4.55 -0.66
N HIS A 71 -5.69 5.84 -0.80
CA HIS A 71 -4.80 6.41 -1.83
C HIS A 71 -5.27 6.28 -3.30
N VAL A 72 -6.21 5.39 -3.61
CA VAL A 72 -6.81 5.25 -4.94
C VAL A 72 -8.13 6.02 -5.04
N GLY A 73 -8.97 5.94 -4.00
CA GLY A 73 -10.28 6.56 -3.92
C GLY A 73 -11.42 5.61 -4.30
N ARG A 74 -12.52 6.18 -4.79
CA ARG A 74 -13.76 5.43 -5.10
C ARG A 74 -13.62 4.61 -6.38
N LEU A 75 -13.65 3.30 -6.22
CA LEU A 75 -13.79 2.28 -7.26
C LEU A 75 -15.26 1.85 -7.35
N GLU A 76 -15.72 1.66 -8.57
CA GLU A 76 -17.04 1.11 -8.85
C GLU A 76 -16.85 -0.02 -9.86
N GLY A 77 -17.54 -1.13 -9.66
CA GLY A 77 -17.35 -2.28 -10.50
C GLY A 77 -18.36 -3.39 -10.30
N THR A 78 -18.17 -4.45 -11.06
CA THR A 78 -19.01 -5.63 -11.07
C THR A 78 -18.17 -6.83 -10.66
N VAL A 79 -18.66 -7.65 -9.74
CA VAL A 79 -17.95 -8.88 -9.33
C VAL A 79 -17.90 -9.85 -10.50
N ALA A 80 -16.70 -10.20 -10.95
CA ALA A 80 -16.50 -11.13 -12.06
C ALA A 80 -16.35 -12.57 -11.56
N ARG A 81 -15.57 -12.78 -10.50
CA ARG A 81 -15.28 -14.10 -9.94
C ARG A 81 -15.08 -14.03 -8.43
N LEU A 82 -15.49 -15.10 -7.75
CA LEU A 82 -15.29 -15.32 -6.32
C LEU A 82 -14.22 -16.39 -6.07
N ALA A 83 -13.45 -16.21 -5.00
CA ALA A 83 -12.60 -17.18 -4.35
C ALA A 83 -12.84 -17.10 -2.82
N ASP A 84 -12.31 -18.03 -2.02
CA ASP A 84 -12.73 -18.24 -0.63
C ASP A 84 -12.81 -16.97 0.24
N GLN A 85 -11.77 -16.12 0.19
CA GLN A 85 -11.70 -14.86 0.94
C GLN A 85 -11.37 -13.66 0.04
N GLN A 86 -11.37 -13.86 -1.27
CA GLN A 86 -11.00 -12.85 -2.26
C GLN A 86 -11.96 -12.88 -3.44
N PHE A 87 -12.17 -11.76 -4.09
CA PHE A 87 -12.96 -11.73 -5.31
C PHE A 87 -12.46 -10.66 -6.27
N VAL A 88 -12.64 -10.94 -7.56
CA VAL A 88 -12.22 -10.07 -8.65
C VAL A 88 -13.39 -9.18 -9.03
N VAL A 89 -13.14 -7.88 -9.10
CA VAL A 89 -14.10 -6.87 -9.51
C VAL A 89 -13.61 -6.22 -10.79
N GLN A 90 -14.40 -6.29 -11.85
CA GLN A 90 -14.17 -5.51 -13.06
C GLN A 90 -14.60 -4.06 -12.83
N LEU A 91 -13.70 -3.12 -13.10
CA LEU A 91 -13.92 -1.70 -12.84
C LEU A 91 -14.78 -1.06 -13.94
N ASN A 92 -15.93 -0.52 -13.53
CA ASN A 92 -16.81 0.27 -14.36
C ASN A 92 -16.32 1.73 -14.33
N ALA A 93 -15.34 2.05 -15.18
CA ALA A 93 -14.72 3.37 -15.24
C ALA A 93 -14.77 3.96 -16.67
N THR A 94 -14.73 5.29 -16.78
CA THR A 94 -14.49 5.96 -18.07
C THR A 94 -13.02 5.84 -18.45
N GLU A 95 -12.68 6.08 -19.73
CA GLU A 95 -11.29 6.03 -20.22
C GLU A 95 -10.38 6.97 -19.42
N ARG A 96 -10.78 8.23 -19.22
CA ARG A 96 -10.07 9.19 -18.39
C ARG A 96 -9.81 8.70 -16.95
N LYS A 97 -10.79 8.01 -16.35
CA LYS A 97 -10.64 7.47 -14.99
C LYS A 97 -9.69 6.26 -14.96
N ARG A 98 -9.71 5.42 -16.00
CA ARG A 98 -8.75 4.32 -16.17
C ARG A 98 -7.34 4.81 -16.40
N GLU A 99 -7.14 5.84 -17.21
CA GLU A 99 -5.82 6.46 -17.43
C GLU A 99 -5.24 7.02 -16.13
N LYS A 100 -6.07 7.72 -15.34
CA LYS A 100 -5.66 8.20 -14.01
C LYS A 100 -5.26 7.04 -13.09
N LEU A 101 -6.06 5.98 -13.06
CA LEU A 101 -5.77 4.79 -12.28
C LEU A 101 -4.48 4.11 -12.76
N ALA A 102 -4.27 4.00 -14.07
CA ALA A 102 -3.05 3.46 -14.66
C ALA A 102 -1.83 4.28 -14.23
N ALA A 103 -1.89 5.61 -14.32
CA ALA A 103 -0.80 6.48 -13.85
C ALA A 103 -0.51 6.29 -12.35
N GLN A 104 -1.55 6.15 -11.52
CA GLN A 104 -1.40 5.86 -10.09
C GLN A 104 -0.77 4.47 -9.84
N LEU A 105 -1.21 3.45 -10.56
CA LEU A 105 -0.68 2.09 -10.47
C LEU A 105 0.76 2.00 -10.98
N THR A 106 1.11 2.70 -12.06
CA THR A 106 2.48 2.84 -12.55
C THR A 106 3.37 3.49 -11.49
N TRP A 107 2.89 4.52 -10.79
CA TRP A 107 3.63 5.12 -9.68
C TRP A 107 3.81 4.14 -8.50
N ILE A 108 2.77 3.36 -8.17
CA ILE A 108 2.82 2.33 -7.12
C ILE A 108 3.76 1.17 -7.50
N ALA A 109 3.75 0.74 -8.77
CA ALA A 109 4.61 -0.32 -9.31
C ALA A 109 6.08 0.13 -9.41
N ASN A 110 6.32 1.33 -9.92
CA ASN A 110 7.68 1.86 -10.04
C ASN A 110 8.28 2.23 -8.68
N ARG A 111 7.45 2.53 -7.68
CA ARG A 111 7.89 2.60 -6.28
C ARG A 111 8.46 1.26 -5.80
N HIS A 112 7.98 0.14 -6.34
CA HIS A 112 8.47 -1.21 -6.04
C HIS A 112 9.73 -1.57 -6.86
N GLU A 113 9.85 -1.13 -8.13
CA GLU A 113 11.01 -1.44 -8.99
C GLU A 113 12.24 -0.54 -8.79
N LEU A 114 12.08 0.68 -8.24
CA LEU A 114 13.20 1.61 -7.99
C LEU A 114 13.98 1.34 -6.70
N GLY A 115 13.78 0.19 -6.04
CA GLY A 115 14.49 -0.14 -4.80
C GLY A 115 14.23 0.84 -3.65
N LEU A 116 13.09 1.54 -3.67
CA LEU A 116 12.60 2.33 -2.55
C LEU A 116 11.79 1.40 -1.65
N PRO A 117 12.33 0.98 -0.49
CA PRO A 117 11.77 -0.21 0.13
C PRO A 117 10.46 0.08 0.82
N GLU A 118 9.61 -0.93 0.72
CA GLU A 118 8.37 -1.17 1.41
C GLU A 118 8.18 -0.25 2.61
N ASP A 119 7.42 0.81 2.39
CA ASP A 119 6.99 1.69 3.46
C ASP A 119 5.60 2.20 3.13
N ARG A 120 4.62 1.66 3.87
CA ARG A 120 3.31 2.23 4.24
C ARG A 120 2.38 1.17 4.87
N ARG A 121 2.80 0.45 5.91
CA ARG A 121 1.85 -0.36 6.71
C ARG A 121 1.43 0.25 8.05
N HIS A 122 2.04 1.34 8.52
CA HIS A 122 1.58 2.03 9.73
C HIS A 122 1.75 3.56 9.63
N ASP A 123 0.79 4.29 10.19
CA ASP A 123 0.76 5.76 10.25
C ASP A 123 2.08 6.33 10.78
N ARG A 124 2.58 7.37 10.12
CA ARG A 124 3.84 8.04 10.48
C ARG A 124 3.64 8.89 11.72
N LEU A 125 4.42 8.59 12.75
CA LEU A 125 4.46 9.30 14.01
C LEU A 125 5.66 10.26 13.99
N THR A 126 5.45 11.56 13.85
CA THR A 126 6.54 12.55 13.82
C THR A 126 7.27 12.60 15.18
N PRO A 127 8.51 12.13 15.31
CA PRO A 127 9.18 12.03 16.61
C PRO A 127 9.55 13.44 17.14
N ARG A 128 9.17 13.78 18.37
CA ARG A 128 9.64 15.02 19.04
C ARG A 128 11.05 14.87 19.60
N ARG A 129 11.47 13.63 19.91
CA ARG A 129 12.85 13.30 20.30
C ARG A 129 13.53 12.49 19.21
N THR A 130 14.41 13.15 18.47
CA THR A 130 15.08 12.54 17.32
C THR A 130 16.41 11.87 17.67
N ARG A 131 16.97 12.03 18.87
CA ARG A 131 18.23 11.37 19.27
C ARG A 131 17.95 10.06 20.00
N THR A 132 18.55 8.97 19.53
CA THR A 132 18.45 7.64 20.15
C THR A 132 19.77 6.87 20.02
N THR A 133 19.82 5.66 20.54
CA THR A 133 20.98 4.76 20.45
C THR A 133 20.66 3.50 19.66
N LEU A 134 21.59 3.10 18.79
CA LEU A 134 21.60 1.84 18.09
C LEU A 134 22.62 0.91 18.76
N THR A 135 22.18 -0.26 19.21
CA THR A 135 23.03 -1.29 19.80
C THR A 135 23.18 -2.45 18.83
N LEU A 136 24.42 -2.81 18.53
CA LEU A 136 24.77 -3.95 17.69
C LEU A 136 24.82 -5.25 18.51
N GLU A 137 24.77 -6.40 17.85
CA GLU A 137 24.90 -7.71 18.51
C GLU A 137 26.22 -7.88 19.28
N SER A 138 27.29 -7.18 18.85
CA SER A 138 28.57 -7.13 19.57
C SER A 138 28.51 -6.37 20.90
N GLY A 139 27.38 -5.75 21.24
CA GLY A 139 27.22 -4.87 22.41
C GLY A 139 27.70 -3.43 22.17
N ALA A 140 28.24 -3.11 20.99
CA ALA A 140 28.62 -1.76 20.64
C ALA A 140 27.39 -0.85 20.53
N VAL A 141 27.43 0.28 21.23
CA VAL A 141 26.36 1.28 21.25
C VAL A 141 26.79 2.51 20.45
N GLN A 142 25.93 2.98 19.56
CA GLN A 142 26.17 4.14 18.71
C GLN A 142 25.01 5.13 18.79
N HIS A 143 25.33 6.42 18.87
CA HIS A 143 24.31 7.45 18.80
C HIS A 143 23.84 7.62 17.36
N CYS A 144 22.52 7.71 17.17
CA CYS A 144 21.91 7.92 15.86
C CYS A 144 20.72 8.86 15.97
N ARG A 145 20.26 9.34 14.83
CA ARG A 145 19.10 10.23 14.75
C ARG A 145 17.94 9.54 14.04
N LEU A 146 16.77 9.53 14.63
CA LEU A 146 15.52 9.11 13.99
C LEU A 146 15.13 10.10 12.90
N ILE A 147 14.99 9.58 11.68
CA ILE A 147 14.42 10.28 10.53
C ILE A 147 12.92 10.03 10.46
N ASP A 148 12.51 8.77 10.66
CA ASP A 148 11.11 8.33 10.57
C ASP A 148 10.87 7.17 11.53
N LEU A 149 9.66 7.09 12.09
CA LEU A 149 9.27 6.08 13.07
C LEU A 149 7.83 5.61 12.83
N SER A 150 7.65 4.29 12.88
CA SER A 150 6.36 3.61 12.75
C SER A 150 6.26 2.46 13.76
N LEU A 151 5.09 1.85 13.88
CA LEU A 151 4.88 0.67 14.75
C LEU A 151 5.73 -0.54 14.34
N SER A 152 6.06 -0.67 13.06
CA SER A 152 6.78 -1.84 12.53
C SER A 152 8.26 -1.57 12.21
N GLY A 153 8.72 -0.33 12.27
CA GLY A 153 10.11 -0.02 11.94
C GLY A 153 10.49 1.45 12.07
N ALA A 154 11.76 1.72 11.83
CA ALA A 154 12.35 3.05 11.93
C ALA A 154 13.39 3.29 10.84
N ALA A 155 13.50 4.53 10.39
CA ALA A 155 14.61 5.02 9.59
C ALA A 155 15.53 5.87 10.46
N ILE A 156 16.82 5.58 10.44
CA ILE A 156 17.81 6.30 11.23
C ILE A 156 18.94 6.84 10.36
N ASP A 157 19.35 8.05 10.67
CA ASP A 157 20.56 8.70 10.18
C ASP A 157 21.75 8.17 10.99
N THR A 158 22.70 7.59 10.28
CA THR A 158 23.94 7.03 10.84
C THR A 158 25.01 6.88 9.76
N GLU A 159 26.26 7.06 10.16
CA GLU A 159 27.43 6.79 9.30
C GLU A 159 27.72 5.28 9.16
N LEU A 160 27.11 4.44 10.01
CA LEU A 160 27.29 3.00 9.95
C LEU A 160 26.67 2.43 8.66
N ARG A 161 27.39 1.48 8.05
CA ARG A 161 26.93 0.71 6.89
C ARG A 161 26.86 -0.76 7.28
N LEU A 162 25.76 -1.14 7.91
CA LEU A 162 25.51 -2.50 8.34
C LEU A 162 24.88 -3.31 7.19
N PRO A 163 25.30 -4.56 6.97
CA PRO A 163 24.64 -5.42 5.99
C PRO A 163 23.14 -5.59 6.26
N VAL A 164 22.35 -5.75 5.20
CA VAL A 164 20.94 -6.14 5.32
C VAL A 164 20.84 -7.49 6.05
N GLY A 165 19.86 -7.63 6.93
CA GLY A 165 19.64 -8.77 7.80
C GLY A 165 20.34 -8.67 9.17
N THR A 166 21.25 -7.72 9.35
CA THR A 166 21.99 -7.53 10.61
C THR A 166 21.02 -7.25 11.76
N PRO A 167 21.06 -8.05 12.85
CA PRO A 167 20.25 -7.80 14.03
C PRO A 167 20.76 -6.57 14.78
N VAL A 168 19.85 -5.69 15.16
CA VAL A 168 20.14 -4.44 15.86
C VAL A 168 19.06 -4.14 16.90
N THR A 169 19.39 -3.35 17.90
CA THR A 169 18.42 -2.85 18.89
C THR A 169 18.44 -1.33 18.90
N LEU A 170 17.30 -0.71 18.62
CA LEU A 170 17.11 0.74 18.63
C LEU A 170 16.42 1.15 19.94
N GLY A 171 17.14 1.81 20.85
CA GLY A 171 16.65 2.02 22.21
C GLY A 171 16.35 0.67 22.89
N ALA A 172 15.07 0.41 23.19
CA ALA A 172 14.59 -0.87 23.70
C ALA A 172 14.04 -1.82 22.59
N MET A 173 13.91 -1.35 21.35
CA MET A 173 13.22 -2.07 20.28
C MET A 173 14.18 -2.93 19.46
N ARG A 174 13.97 -4.25 19.45
CA ARG A 174 14.76 -5.19 18.66
C ARG A 174 14.29 -5.21 17.21
N GLY A 175 15.22 -5.25 16.27
CA GLY A 175 14.95 -5.26 14.85
C GLY A 175 16.07 -5.81 14.00
N ARG A 176 15.90 -5.71 12.68
CA ARG A 176 16.88 -6.08 11.67
C ARG A 176 16.99 -4.98 10.62
N VAL A 177 18.20 -4.78 10.12
CA VAL A 177 18.43 -3.88 8.98
C VAL A 177 17.74 -4.48 7.76
N VAL A 178 16.78 -3.77 7.18
CA VAL A 178 16.09 -4.22 5.95
C VAL A 178 16.59 -3.51 4.71
N ARG A 179 17.26 -2.37 4.89
CA ARG A 179 17.85 -1.60 3.79
C ARG A 179 18.87 -0.58 4.27
N LEU A 180 19.68 -0.15 3.32
CA LEU A 180 20.57 1.00 3.41
C LEU A 180 20.04 2.11 2.49
N PHE A 181 20.28 3.36 2.85
CA PHE A 181 20.05 4.51 1.99
C PHE A 181 21.19 5.52 2.17
N GLN A 182 21.21 6.55 1.32
CA GLN A 182 22.34 7.48 1.22
C GLN A 182 22.74 8.10 2.58
N GLU A 183 21.74 8.43 3.40
CA GLU A 183 21.89 9.12 4.69
C GLU A 183 21.79 8.18 5.91
N GLY A 184 21.67 6.85 5.74
CA GLY A 184 21.51 5.96 6.89
C GLY A 184 20.97 4.56 6.57
N LEU A 185 20.22 4.00 7.51
CA LEU A 185 19.69 2.65 7.41
C LEU A 185 18.26 2.55 7.94
N ALA A 186 17.49 1.60 7.41
CA ALA A 186 16.15 1.33 7.90
C ALA A 186 16.09 -0.04 8.60
N ILE A 187 15.36 -0.05 9.70
CA ILE A 187 15.22 -1.18 10.61
C ILE A 187 13.76 -1.60 10.63
N GLU A 188 13.52 -2.89 10.50
CA GLU A 188 12.23 -3.51 10.81
C GLU A 188 12.29 -4.14 12.20
N PHE A 189 11.26 -3.92 13.01
CA PHE A 189 11.19 -4.50 14.36
C PHE A 189 10.78 -5.97 14.31
N VAL A 190 11.35 -6.79 15.20
CA VAL A 190 11.06 -8.24 15.30
C VAL A 190 9.58 -8.51 15.61
N GLY A 191 8.90 -7.55 16.25
CA GLY A 191 7.46 -7.53 16.43
C GLY A 191 6.92 -6.11 16.26
N VAL A 192 5.65 -6.00 15.86
CA VAL A 192 4.96 -4.71 15.80
C VAL A 192 4.90 -4.12 17.21
N GLN A 193 5.42 -2.90 17.37
CA GLN A 193 5.44 -2.16 18.63
C GLN A 193 4.07 -1.55 18.91
N THR A 194 3.75 -1.32 20.18
CA THR A 194 2.54 -0.58 20.55
C THR A 194 2.83 0.92 20.57
N LEU A 195 1.77 1.73 20.49
CA LEU A 195 1.88 3.18 20.61
C LEU A 195 2.50 3.59 21.96
N GLU A 196 2.23 2.85 23.04
CA GLU A 196 2.86 3.10 24.34
C GLU A 196 4.38 2.96 24.30
N THR A 197 4.91 1.96 23.60
CA THR A 197 6.36 1.75 23.45
C THR A 197 7.02 2.89 22.68
N LEU A 198 6.31 3.47 21.72
CA LEU A 198 6.82 4.58 20.91
C LEU A 198 6.67 5.96 21.58
N ARG A 199 5.93 6.07 22.70
CA ARG A 199 5.71 7.35 23.41
C ARG A 199 7.00 8.05 23.85
N GLU A 200 8.08 7.31 24.08
CA GLU A 200 9.35 7.92 24.48
C GLU A 200 10.02 8.71 23.35
N PHE A 201 9.62 8.47 22.10
CA PHE A 201 10.11 9.15 20.89
C PHE A 201 9.14 10.21 20.36
N LEU A 202 7.87 10.17 20.80
CA LEU A 202 6.80 11.12 20.48
C LEU A 202 6.81 12.36 21.39
#